data_AF-A0A0Q8RBB8-F1
#
_entry.id   AF-A0A0Q8RBB8-F1
#
_cell.length_a   1.000
_cell.length_b   1.000
_cell.length_c   1.000
_cell.angle_alpha   90.00
_cell.angle_beta   90.00
_cell.angle_gamma   90.00
#
_symmetry.space_group_name_H-M   'P 1'
#
loop_
_entity.id
_entity.type
_entity.pdbx_description
1 polymer ?
#
loop_
_entity_poly.entity_id
_entity_poly.type
_entity_poly.pdbx_seq_one_letter_code
_entity_poly.pdbx_strand_id
1 'polypeptide(L)'
;MAQQAALMMEANSQLSHSPPSSWNCYTADGATAAGSSNLALGNAGPNAVRAYIVDNGTPSLGHRRWVLYSRLGEVGTGDTTRANTLWVFGGTVAAPAGVTETGIAWPSRGYVPWTSKVADPSHPWSFSLPGADFSGASVAMSNDQGKVLSVGSVGPLPDGYGDNTMSWKLTADASEWSRSPSDTKFNVSISNVKVGGQAKSFQYSVTFFIP
;
A
#
# COMPACT_ATOMS: atom_id res chain seq x y z
N MET A 1 6.76 8.88 21.26
CA MET A 1 7.69 7.84 20.77
C MET A 1 8.06 8.03 19.30
N ALA A 2 7.10 8.11 18.36
CA ALA A 2 7.38 8.27 16.91
C ALA A 2 8.31 9.45 16.56
N GLN A 3 8.12 10.63 17.19
CA GLN A 3 9.00 11.79 16.98
C GLN A 3 10.48 11.51 17.34
N GLN A 4 10.72 10.72 18.38
CA GLN A 4 12.08 10.37 18.81
C GLN A 4 12.72 9.41 17.81
N ALA A 5 11.96 8.46 17.27
CA ALA A 5 12.43 7.57 16.20
C ALA A 5 12.80 8.35 14.94
N ALA A 6 11.97 9.30 14.50
CA ALA A 6 12.27 10.12 13.33
C ALA A 6 13.57 10.92 13.53
N LEU A 7 13.77 11.50 14.72
CA LEU A 7 15.03 12.17 15.08
C LEU A 7 16.23 11.21 15.04
N MET A 8 16.08 9.98 15.54
CA MET A 8 17.13 8.95 15.48
C MET A 8 17.49 8.59 14.04
N MET A 9 16.51 8.43 13.14
CA MET A 9 16.77 8.14 11.72
C MET A 9 17.51 9.28 11.03
N GLU A 10 17.10 10.54 11.28
CA GLU A 10 17.76 11.70 10.67
C GLU A 10 19.18 11.92 11.23
N ALA A 11 19.36 11.85 12.55
CA ALA A 11 20.64 12.09 13.22
C ALA A 11 21.74 11.09 12.79
N ASN A 12 21.35 9.92 12.28
CA ASN A 12 22.26 8.89 11.78
C ASN A 12 22.21 8.74 10.26
N SER A 13 21.32 9.46 9.58
CA SER A 13 21.09 9.34 8.12
C SER A 13 20.92 7.89 7.65
N GLN A 14 20.24 7.09 8.47
CA GLN A 14 20.03 5.66 8.25
C GLN A 14 18.65 5.24 8.74
N LEU A 15 18.03 4.28 8.06
CA LEU A 15 16.79 3.63 8.50
C LEU A 15 17.11 2.30 9.19
N SER A 16 16.42 2.01 10.30
CA SER A 16 16.48 0.71 10.97
C SER A 16 15.23 0.48 11.80
N HIS A 17 14.60 -0.70 11.68
CA HIS A 17 13.55 -1.12 12.61
C HIS A 17 14.10 -1.61 13.95
N SER A 18 15.41 -1.82 14.06
CA SER A 18 16.10 -2.23 15.30
C SER A 18 17.37 -1.37 15.48
N PRO A 19 17.21 -0.06 15.73
CA PRO A 19 18.37 0.84 15.84
C PRO A 19 19.23 0.45 17.06
N PRO A 20 20.56 0.35 16.91
CA PRO A 20 21.45 0.04 18.03
C PRO A 20 21.53 1.21 19.01
N SER A 21 21.79 0.91 20.28
CA SER A 21 21.91 1.93 21.34
C SER A 21 23.07 2.91 21.15
N SER A 22 23.98 2.63 20.22
CA SER A 22 25.11 3.50 19.85
C SER A 22 24.74 4.63 18.88
N TRP A 23 23.50 4.66 18.36
CA TRP A 23 23.05 5.73 17.47
C TRP A 23 22.99 7.09 18.17
N ASN A 24 23.27 8.15 17.41
CA ASN A 24 23.03 9.52 17.87
C ASN A 24 21.54 9.71 18.21
N CYS A 25 21.26 10.47 19.27
CA CYS A 25 19.91 10.74 19.77
C CYS A 25 19.10 9.48 20.15
N TYR A 26 19.76 8.36 20.41
CA TYR A 26 19.10 7.12 20.79
C TYR A 26 18.26 7.30 22.06
N THR A 27 17.05 6.73 22.01
CA THR A 27 16.16 6.56 23.15
C THR A 27 15.50 5.18 23.05
N ALA A 28 15.18 4.56 24.19
CA ALA A 28 14.48 3.28 24.19
C ALA A 28 13.07 3.38 23.56
N ASP A 29 12.37 4.48 23.83
CA ASP A 29 11.06 4.81 23.23
C ASP A 29 11.15 4.99 21.71
N GLY A 30 12.16 5.70 21.21
CA GLY A 30 12.41 5.86 19.78
C GLY A 30 12.76 4.54 19.11
N ALA A 31 13.55 3.67 19.75
CA ALA A 31 13.83 2.33 19.23
C ALA A 31 12.58 1.45 19.17
N THR A 32 11.73 1.52 20.20
CA THR A 32 10.43 0.82 20.23
C THR A 32 9.52 1.29 19.11
N ALA A 33 9.44 2.61 18.89
CA ALA A 33 8.70 3.17 17.77
C ALA A 33 9.27 2.76 16.42
N ALA A 34 10.60 2.72 16.27
CA ALA A 34 11.23 2.29 15.03
C ALA A 34 10.82 0.86 14.62
N GLY A 35 10.75 -0.06 15.59
CA GLY A 35 10.31 -1.45 15.36
C GLY A 35 8.82 -1.63 15.09
N SER A 36 8.02 -0.59 15.35
CA SER A 36 6.55 -0.63 15.31
C SER A 36 5.94 0.26 14.20
N SER A 37 6.80 0.80 13.32
CA SER A 37 6.43 1.88 12.40
C SER A 37 6.86 1.60 10.97
N ASN A 38 6.17 2.22 10.02
CA ASN A 38 6.77 2.53 8.71
C ASN A 38 7.78 3.66 8.89
N LEU A 39 8.92 3.57 8.22
CA LEU A 39 10.02 4.52 8.35
C LEU A 39 10.39 5.13 7.00
N ALA A 40 10.61 6.43 6.96
CA ALA A 40 11.07 7.13 5.78
C ALA A 40 12.25 8.04 6.12
N LEU A 41 13.17 8.16 5.16
CA LEU A 41 14.31 9.06 5.21
C LEU A 41 14.50 9.69 3.81
N GLY A 42 14.86 10.97 3.79
CA GLY A 42 14.86 11.81 2.59
C GLY A 42 13.47 12.38 2.25
N ASN A 43 12.42 11.97 2.96
CA ASN A 43 11.06 12.49 2.86
C ASN A 43 10.45 12.59 4.26
N ALA A 44 9.59 13.60 4.47
CA ALA A 44 8.88 13.81 5.72
C ALA A 44 7.43 14.26 5.45
N GLY A 45 6.60 14.26 6.49
CA GLY A 45 5.21 14.68 6.46
C GLY A 45 4.40 13.98 5.36
N PRO A 46 3.54 14.70 4.64
CA PRO A 46 2.69 14.11 3.60
C PRO A 46 3.47 13.40 2.48
N ASN A 47 4.71 13.81 2.19
CA ASN A 47 5.52 13.15 1.16
C ASN A 47 5.97 11.75 1.59
N ALA A 48 6.19 11.52 2.89
CA ALA A 48 6.47 10.19 3.41
C ALA A 48 5.25 9.26 3.28
N VAL A 49 4.05 9.78 3.58
CA VAL A 49 2.81 9.01 3.40
C VAL A 49 2.61 8.60 1.94
N ARG A 50 2.85 9.51 1.00
CA ARG A 50 2.83 9.20 -0.44
C ARG A 50 3.84 8.10 -0.80
N ALA A 51 5.06 8.17 -0.25
CA ALA A 51 6.08 7.17 -0.48
C ALA A 51 5.68 5.79 0.07
N TYR A 52 5.09 5.72 1.27
CA TYR A 52 4.56 4.47 1.83
C TYR A 52 3.43 3.88 0.98
N ILE A 53 2.58 4.72 0.41
CA ILE A 53 1.49 4.29 -0.47
C ILE A 53 2.02 3.79 -1.82
N VAL A 54 2.95 4.50 -2.46
CA VAL A 54 3.57 4.02 -3.70
C VAL A 54 4.36 2.74 -3.45
N ASP A 55 5.11 2.70 -2.35
CA ASP A 55 5.91 1.58 -1.85
C ASP A 55 6.91 1.02 -2.88
N ASN A 56 7.50 1.93 -3.67
CA ASN A 56 8.46 1.56 -4.70
C ASN A 56 9.72 0.94 -4.07
N GLY A 57 10.18 -0.18 -4.61
CA GLY A 57 11.35 -0.89 -4.09
C GLY A 57 11.06 -1.83 -2.91
N THR A 58 9.80 -1.98 -2.48
CA THR A 58 9.39 -2.91 -1.42
C THR A 58 8.56 -4.05 -2.00
N PRO A 59 9.13 -5.23 -2.30
CA PRO A 59 8.39 -6.33 -2.92
C PRO A 59 7.15 -6.80 -2.14
N SER A 60 7.14 -6.67 -0.80
CA SER A 60 6.02 -7.06 0.05
C SER A 60 4.88 -6.04 0.11
N LEU A 61 5.07 -4.84 -0.45
CA LEU A 61 4.20 -3.67 -0.28
C LEU A 61 3.82 -3.41 1.19
N GLY A 62 4.73 -3.73 2.11
CA GLY A 62 4.46 -3.75 3.54
C GLY A 62 4.04 -2.39 4.10
N HIS A 63 4.67 -1.30 3.64
CA HIS A 63 4.33 0.03 4.12
C HIS A 63 2.91 0.41 3.69
N ARG A 64 2.57 0.19 2.41
CA ARG A 64 1.22 0.45 1.88
C ARG A 64 0.18 -0.35 2.64
N ARG A 65 0.45 -1.64 2.89
CA ARG A 65 -0.47 -2.54 3.57
C ARG A 65 -0.75 -2.12 5.00
N TRP A 66 0.25 -1.64 5.72
CA TRP A 66 0.04 -1.07 7.06
C TRP A 66 -0.77 0.22 7.03
N VAL A 67 -0.51 1.12 6.07
CA VAL A 67 -1.29 2.37 5.92
C VAL A 67 -2.76 2.08 5.58
N LEU A 68 -3.01 1.05 4.78
CA LEU A 68 -4.35 0.65 4.32
C LEU A 68 -4.98 -0.50 5.12
N TYR A 69 -4.41 -0.84 6.28
CA TYR A 69 -4.85 -2.00 7.05
C TYR A 69 -6.27 -1.78 7.59
N SER A 70 -7.20 -2.70 7.30
CA SER A 70 -8.63 -2.56 7.65
C SER A 70 -8.90 -2.41 9.14
N ARG A 71 -7.99 -2.90 9.99
CA ARG A 71 -8.13 -2.89 11.45
C ARG A 71 -7.12 -1.96 12.12
N LEU A 72 -6.44 -1.09 11.36
CA LEU A 72 -5.54 -0.10 11.93
C LEU A 72 -6.32 0.78 12.91
N GLY A 73 -5.95 0.73 14.20
CA GLY A 73 -6.62 1.48 15.25
C GLY A 73 -5.81 2.69 15.68
N GLU A 74 -4.81 2.46 16.52
CA GLU A 74 -3.93 3.53 17.00
C GLU A 74 -2.79 3.81 16.03
N VAL A 75 -2.61 5.09 15.70
CA VAL A 75 -1.56 5.60 14.80
C VAL A 75 -0.88 6.78 15.46
N GLY A 76 0.44 6.87 15.31
CA GLY A 76 1.23 8.03 15.74
C GLY A 76 2.23 8.41 14.67
N THR A 77 2.38 9.70 14.38
CA THR A 77 3.40 10.19 13.44
C THR A 77 4.44 11.03 14.17
N GLY A 78 5.67 10.95 13.70
CA GLY A 78 6.78 11.79 14.12
C GLY A 78 7.57 12.21 12.90
N ASP A 79 7.95 13.47 12.85
CA ASP A 79 8.52 14.08 11.66
C ASP A 79 9.71 14.95 12.02
N THR A 80 10.72 14.90 11.18
CA THR A 80 11.74 15.93 11.14
C THR A 80 11.70 16.64 9.80
N THR A 81 12.74 17.40 9.44
CA THR A 81 12.78 18.01 8.10
C THR A 81 13.01 16.98 6.98
N ARG A 82 13.54 15.79 7.30
CA ARG A 82 13.90 14.77 6.30
C ARG A 82 13.54 13.34 6.66
N ALA A 83 12.98 13.07 7.84
CA ALA A 83 12.57 11.74 8.24
C ALA A 83 11.12 11.73 8.72
N ASN A 84 10.45 10.60 8.54
CA ASN A 84 9.14 10.32 9.12
C ASN A 84 9.15 8.94 9.78
N THR A 85 8.44 8.83 10.88
CA THR A 85 8.09 7.56 11.52
C THR A 85 6.58 7.53 11.69
N LEU A 86 5.93 6.53 11.11
CA LEU A 86 4.50 6.31 11.20
C LEU A 86 4.23 5.00 11.96
N TRP A 87 3.86 5.11 13.23
CA TRP A 87 3.50 3.98 14.08
C TRP A 87 2.26 3.26 13.54
N VAL A 88 2.40 1.96 13.30
CA VAL A 88 1.35 1.11 12.71
C VAL A 88 1.05 -0.15 13.52
N PHE A 89 1.85 -0.49 14.53
CA PHE A 89 1.58 -1.61 15.44
C PHE A 89 0.89 -1.12 16.72
N GLY A 90 -0.18 -0.36 16.56
CA GLY A 90 -1.05 0.04 17.65
C GLY A 90 -2.09 -1.02 18.00
N GLY A 91 -3.02 -0.68 18.90
CA GLY A 91 -4.23 -1.47 19.08
C GLY A 91 -5.01 -1.60 17.76
N THR A 92 -5.72 -2.72 17.59
CA THR A 92 -6.57 -2.96 16.42
C THR A 92 -8.03 -2.61 16.71
N VAL A 93 -8.73 -2.07 15.71
CA VAL A 93 -10.19 -1.84 15.76
C VAL A 93 -10.95 -2.92 14.97
N ALA A 94 -12.28 -2.94 15.10
CA ALA A 94 -13.11 -3.73 14.20
C ALA A 94 -12.94 -3.24 12.76
N ALA A 95 -12.86 -4.17 11.81
CA ALA A 95 -12.78 -3.80 10.41
C ALA A 95 -14.09 -3.12 9.96
N PRO A 96 -14.04 -2.15 9.02
CA PRO A 96 -15.23 -1.52 8.48
C PRO A 96 -16.25 -2.55 7.95
N ALA A 97 -17.53 -2.28 8.19
CA ALA A 97 -18.61 -3.06 7.59
C ALA A 97 -18.48 -3.03 6.05
N GLY A 98 -18.68 -4.16 5.39
CA GLY A 98 -18.56 -4.24 3.93
C GLY A 98 -17.16 -4.60 3.41
N VAL A 99 -16.14 -4.65 4.28
CA VAL A 99 -14.76 -4.94 3.82
C VAL A 99 -14.63 -6.36 3.26
N THR A 100 -15.42 -7.32 3.75
CA THR A 100 -15.40 -8.71 3.27
C THR A 100 -16.09 -8.89 1.91
N GLU A 101 -16.91 -7.91 1.52
CA GLU A 101 -17.71 -7.87 0.30
C GLU A 101 -16.98 -7.07 -0.79
N THR A 102 -16.20 -6.07 -0.39
CA THR A 102 -15.51 -5.17 -1.31
C THR A 102 -14.00 -5.40 -1.32
N GLY A 103 -13.36 -5.69 -0.20
CA GLY A 103 -11.91 -5.64 -0.06
C GLY A 103 -11.34 -4.24 -0.28
N ILE A 104 -10.04 -4.09 -0.05
CA ILE A 104 -9.32 -2.82 -0.10
C ILE A 104 -8.41 -2.82 -1.32
N ALA A 105 -8.82 -2.10 -2.36
CA ALA A 105 -8.07 -1.95 -3.59
C ALA A 105 -7.14 -0.73 -3.54
N TRP A 106 -5.92 -0.87 -4.05
CA TRP A 106 -5.06 0.24 -4.43
C TRP A 106 -4.53 0.05 -5.85
N PRO A 107 -4.71 1.01 -6.76
CA PRO A 107 -5.50 2.24 -6.63
C PRO A 107 -6.95 2.00 -6.21
N SER A 108 -7.55 2.98 -5.51
CA SER A 108 -8.90 2.84 -4.96
C SER A 108 -9.97 2.80 -6.05
N ARG A 109 -11.08 2.13 -5.75
CA ARG A 109 -12.29 2.13 -6.58
C ARG A 109 -12.78 3.56 -6.82
N GLY A 110 -13.33 3.83 -7.99
CA GLY A 110 -13.85 5.16 -8.33
C GLY A 110 -12.76 6.04 -8.94
N TYR A 111 -12.55 7.24 -8.39
CA TYR A 111 -11.65 8.23 -8.98
C TYR A 111 -10.37 8.39 -8.14
N VAL A 112 -9.21 8.36 -8.80
CA VAL A 112 -7.90 8.63 -8.20
C VAL A 112 -7.15 9.68 -9.02
N PRO A 113 -6.48 10.66 -8.41
CA PRO A 113 -5.68 11.62 -9.16
C PRO A 113 -4.50 10.91 -9.84
N TRP A 114 -4.33 11.07 -11.14
CA TRP A 114 -3.17 10.53 -11.85
C TRP A 114 -1.93 11.33 -11.49
N THR A 115 -1.08 10.77 -10.61
CA THR A 115 0.20 11.36 -10.26
C THR A 115 1.27 10.28 -10.09
N SER A 116 2.43 10.48 -10.72
CA SER A 116 3.59 9.59 -10.56
C SER A 116 4.12 9.51 -9.13
N LYS A 117 3.65 10.38 -8.22
CA LYS A 117 4.06 10.41 -6.81
C LYS A 117 3.11 9.64 -5.88
N VAL A 118 1.93 9.23 -6.34
CA VAL A 118 0.92 8.60 -5.46
C VAL A 118 0.23 7.43 -6.17
N ALA A 119 -0.39 7.70 -7.32
CA ALA A 119 -1.19 6.74 -8.06
C ALA A 119 -0.90 6.90 -9.55
N ASP A 120 -0.21 5.89 -10.09
CA ASP A 120 0.09 5.78 -11.51
C ASP A 120 -0.27 4.35 -11.97
N PRO A 121 -0.91 4.17 -13.14
CA PRO A 121 -1.26 2.83 -13.63
C PRO A 121 -0.08 1.86 -13.75
N SER A 122 1.15 2.37 -13.92
CA SER A 122 2.39 1.57 -14.01
C SER A 122 2.94 1.11 -12.66
N HIS A 123 2.46 1.66 -11.54
CA HIS A 123 2.84 1.21 -10.20
C HIS A 123 2.22 -0.16 -9.88
N PRO A 124 2.77 -0.89 -8.87
CA PRO A 124 2.14 -2.13 -8.40
C PRO A 124 0.71 -1.88 -7.93
N TRP A 125 -0.22 -2.69 -8.41
CA TRP A 125 -1.59 -2.77 -7.94
C TRP A 125 -1.66 -3.74 -6.77
N SER A 126 -2.58 -3.51 -5.84
CA SER A 126 -2.78 -4.41 -4.69
C SER A 126 -4.24 -4.50 -4.29
N PHE A 127 -4.62 -5.67 -3.80
CA PHE A 127 -5.95 -5.93 -3.26
C PHE A 127 -5.82 -6.68 -1.93
N SER A 128 -6.30 -6.07 -0.86
CA SER A 128 -6.26 -6.64 0.49
C SER A 128 -7.64 -7.07 0.95
N LEU A 129 -7.71 -8.19 1.68
CA LEU A 129 -8.95 -8.72 2.21
C LEU A 129 -8.67 -9.50 3.51
N PRO A 130 -9.33 -9.14 4.64
CA PRO A 130 -9.09 -9.82 5.92
C PRO A 130 -9.39 -11.33 5.83
N GLY A 131 -8.43 -12.16 6.25
CA GLY A 131 -8.58 -13.62 6.29
C GLY A 131 -8.68 -14.30 4.93
N ALA A 132 -8.28 -13.62 3.85
CA ALA A 132 -8.31 -14.16 2.51
C ALA A 132 -7.09 -15.04 2.19
N ASP A 133 -7.33 -16.11 1.44
CA ASP A 133 -6.31 -16.90 0.76
C ASP A 133 -6.34 -16.57 -0.74
N PHE A 134 -5.21 -16.04 -1.24
CA PHE A 134 -5.03 -15.64 -2.63
C PHE A 134 -4.21 -16.63 -3.46
N SER A 135 -3.84 -17.79 -2.92
CA SER A 135 -2.98 -18.78 -3.60
C SER A 135 -3.54 -19.28 -4.94
N GLY A 136 -4.87 -19.32 -5.08
CA GLY A 136 -5.57 -19.68 -6.32
C GLY A 136 -6.16 -18.48 -7.07
N ALA A 137 -5.91 -17.25 -6.62
CA ALA A 137 -6.54 -16.07 -7.18
C ALA A 137 -5.93 -15.65 -8.52
N SER A 138 -6.75 -15.06 -9.39
CA SER A 138 -6.32 -14.52 -10.69
C SER A 138 -6.87 -13.10 -10.89
N VAL A 139 -6.20 -12.33 -11.76
CA VAL A 139 -6.57 -10.96 -12.10
C VAL A 139 -6.76 -10.82 -13.60
N ALA A 140 -7.84 -10.14 -14.00
CA ALA A 140 -8.06 -9.67 -15.36
C ALA A 140 -8.31 -8.16 -15.33
N MET A 141 -7.75 -7.45 -16.32
CA MET A 141 -7.94 -6.02 -16.50
C MET A 141 -8.43 -5.71 -17.92
N SER A 142 -9.29 -4.70 -18.05
CA SER A 142 -9.66 -4.12 -19.33
C SER A 142 -9.71 -2.59 -19.27
N ASN A 143 -9.53 -1.94 -20.41
CA ASN A 143 -9.74 -0.49 -20.52
C ASN A 143 -11.23 -0.15 -20.66
N ASP A 144 -11.53 1.15 -20.81
CA ASP A 144 -12.86 1.71 -21.05
C ASP A 144 -13.59 1.19 -22.30
N GLN A 145 -12.85 0.69 -23.29
CA GLN A 145 -13.37 0.10 -24.52
C GLN A 145 -13.57 -1.42 -24.43
N GLY A 146 -13.28 -2.03 -23.28
CA GLY A 146 -13.35 -3.47 -23.07
C GLY A 146 -12.17 -4.26 -23.64
N LYS A 147 -11.12 -3.60 -24.15
CA LYS A 147 -9.88 -4.27 -24.56
C LYS A 147 -9.21 -4.89 -23.34
N VAL A 148 -8.93 -6.18 -23.40
CA VAL A 148 -8.17 -6.91 -22.36
C VAL A 148 -6.73 -6.41 -22.34
N LEU A 149 -6.22 -6.15 -21.15
CA LEU A 149 -4.86 -5.65 -20.91
C LEU A 149 -4.02 -6.75 -20.26
N SER A 150 -2.78 -6.90 -20.70
CA SER A 150 -1.84 -7.84 -20.08
C SER A 150 -1.44 -7.38 -18.67
N VAL A 151 -1.40 -8.33 -17.75
CA VAL A 151 -0.93 -8.14 -16.37
C VAL A 151 0.15 -9.16 -16.06
N GLY A 152 1.12 -8.76 -15.23
CA GLY A 152 2.25 -9.58 -14.80
C GLY A 152 2.43 -9.55 -13.28
N SER A 153 3.32 -10.41 -12.78
CA SER A 153 3.62 -10.53 -11.35
C SER A 153 2.38 -10.71 -10.47
N VAL A 154 1.38 -11.45 -10.98
CA VAL A 154 0.14 -11.73 -10.26
C VAL A 154 0.41 -12.76 -9.18
N GLY A 155 0.11 -12.44 -7.92
CA GLY A 155 0.20 -13.43 -6.85
C GLY A 155 -0.01 -12.86 -5.43
N PRO A 156 -0.12 -13.77 -4.43
CA PRO A 156 -0.15 -13.39 -3.02
C PRO A 156 1.17 -12.73 -2.61
N LEU A 157 1.09 -11.79 -1.67
CA LEU A 157 2.24 -11.24 -0.97
C LEU A 157 2.48 -12.00 0.34
N PRO A 158 3.69 -11.93 0.93
CA PRO A 158 3.97 -12.56 2.21
C PRO A 158 3.01 -12.11 3.31
N ASP A 159 2.69 -13.01 4.23
CA ASP A 159 1.88 -12.68 5.41
C ASP A 159 2.64 -11.77 6.39
N GLY A 160 1.92 -11.23 7.39
CA GLY A 160 2.53 -10.44 8.48
C GLY A 160 2.52 -8.91 8.28
N TYR A 161 1.83 -8.39 7.27
CA TYR A 161 1.70 -6.95 7.01
C TYR A 161 0.23 -6.55 6.86
N GLY A 162 -0.45 -6.24 7.98
CA GLY A 162 -1.87 -5.93 7.98
C GLY A 162 -2.73 -7.07 7.42
N ASP A 163 -3.68 -6.74 6.54
CA ASP A 163 -4.52 -7.74 5.89
C ASP A 163 -3.73 -8.58 4.87
N ASN A 164 -4.21 -9.79 4.60
CA ASN A 164 -3.69 -10.58 3.48
C ASN A 164 -3.92 -9.82 2.18
N THR A 165 -2.93 -9.86 1.29
CA THR A 165 -2.90 -9.03 0.08
C THR A 165 -2.36 -9.82 -1.10
N MET A 166 -2.94 -9.62 -2.28
CA MET A 166 -2.32 -9.97 -3.55
C MET A 166 -1.90 -8.72 -4.32
N SER A 167 -0.93 -8.86 -5.21
CA SER A 167 -0.48 -7.78 -6.09
C SER A 167 -0.36 -8.24 -7.54
N TRP A 168 -0.34 -7.27 -8.44
CA TRP A 168 -0.04 -7.45 -9.85
C TRP A 168 0.51 -6.14 -10.44
N LYS A 169 1.05 -6.21 -11.65
CA LYS A 169 1.48 -5.06 -12.44
C LYS A 169 0.76 -5.05 -13.77
N LEU A 170 0.34 -3.87 -14.22
CA LEU A 170 -0.09 -3.66 -15.60
C LEU A 170 1.14 -3.76 -16.51
N THR A 171 1.12 -4.69 -17.47
CA THR A 171 2.24 -4.90 -18.42
C THR A 171 1.88 -4.52 -19.86
N ALA A 172 0.61 -4.15 -20.11
CA ALA A 172 0.16 -3.66 -21.40
C ALA A 172 0.86 -2.34 -21.75
N ASP A 173 1.15 -2.15 -23.04
CA ASP A 173 1.78 -0.92 -23.52
C ASP A 173 0.86 0.29 -23.26
N ALA A 174 1.46 1.45 -22.96
CA ALA A 174 0.70 2.66 -22.65
C ALA A 174 -0.27 3.06 -23.77
N SER A 175 0.05 2.78 -25.04
CA SER A 175 -0.85 3.00 -26.18
C SER A 175 -2.14 2.18 -26.12
N GLU A 176 -2.19 1.11 -25.32
CA GLU A 176 -3.35 0.23 -25.21
C GLU A 176 -4.39 0.75 -24.21
N TRP A 177 -3.97 1.55 -23.24
CA TRP A 177 -4.80 1.96 -22.11
C TRP A 177 -4.82 3.46 -21.85
N SER A 178 -3.74 4.18 -22.09
CA SER A 178 -3.68 5.61 -21.79
C SER A 178 -4.67 6.39 -22.65
N ARG A 179 -5.36 7.33 -22.01
CA ARG A 179 -6.26 8.30 -22.66
C ARG A 179 -5.74 9.72 -22.54
N SER A 180 -4.53 9.91 -21.98
CA SER A 180 -3.94 11.24 -21.78
C SER A 180 -4.02 12.08 -23.07
N PRO A 181 -4.49 13.34 -23.00
CA PRO A 181 -4.73 14.15 -21.79
C PRO A 181 -6.11 14.00 -21.15
N SER A 182 -6.88 12.95 -21.48
CA SER A 182 -8.15 12.61 -20.81
C SER A 182 -7.98 11.57 -19.71
N ASP A 183 -9.01 11.47 -18.85
CA ASP A 183 -9.14 10.46 -17.81
C ASP A 183 -9.00 9.04 -18.35
N THR A 184 -8.28 8.20 -17.61
CA THR A 184 -8.03 6.81 -17.99
C THR A 184 -8.75 5.85 -17.05
N LYS A 185 -9.69 5.07 -17.58
CA LYS A 185 -10.47 4.09 -16.81
C LYS A 185 -10.00 2.66 -17.05
N PHE A 186 -9.92 1.91 -15.96
CA PHE A 186 -9.68 0.47 -15.93
C PHE A 186 -10.84 -0.24 -15.25
N ASN A 187 -11.20 -1.41 -15.75
CA ASN A 187 -12.05 -2.38 -15.07
C ASN A 187 -11.17 -3.55 -14.62
N VAL A 188 -11.31 -3.96 -13.36
CA VAL A 188 -10.54 -5.03 -12.73
C VAL A 188 -11.48 -6.12 -12.26
N SER A 189 -11.15 -7.36 -12.56
CA SER A 189 -11.80 -8.56 -12.01
C SER A 189 -10.75 -9.41 -11.30
N ILE A 190 -11.05 -9.80 -10.07
CA ILE A 190 -10.25 -10.69 -9.25
C ILE A 190 -11.09 -11.91 -8.95
N SER A 191 -10.62 -13.10 -9.32
CA SER A 191 -11.38 -14.35 -9.18
C SER A 191 -10.68 -15.32 -8.23
N ASN A 192 -11.44 -16.30 -7.73
CA ASN A 192 -10.93 -17.41 -6.90
C ASN A 192 -10.23 -16.98 -5.60
N VAL A 193 -10.66 -15.85 -5.01
CA VAL A 193 -10.21 -15.44 -3.67
C VAL A 193 -10.97 -16.26 -2.64
N LYS A 194 -10.26 -17.02 -1.79
CA LYS A 194 -10.91 -17.85 -0.78
C LYS A 194 -11.08 -17.08 0.53
N VAL A 195 -12.28 -17.08 1.09
CA VAL A 195 -12.57 -16.52 2.43
C VAL A 195 -13.47 -17.49 3.17
N GLY A 196 -13.05 -17.97 4.34
CA GLY A 196 -13.83 -18.97 5.09
C GLY A 196 -14.10 -20.26 4.31
N GLY A 197 -13.15 -20.67 3.44
CA GLY A 197 -13.28 -21.86 2.60
C GLY A 197 -14.13 -21.69 1.33
N GLN A 198 -14.76 -20.54 1.13
CA GLN A 198 -15.56 -20.25 -0.07
C GLN A 198 -14.79 -19.38 -1.06
N ALA A 199 -14.83 -19.74 -2.34
CA ALA A 199 -14.29 -18.90 -3.41
C ALA A 199 -15.23 -17.74 -3.71
N LYS A 200 -14.66 -16.54 -3.79
CA LYS A 200 -15.34 -15.28 -4.14
C LYS A 200 -14.61 -14.60 -5.29
N SER A 201 -15.36 -13.78 -6.03
CA SER A 201 -14.82 -12.89 -7.05
C SER A 201 -15.19 -11.46 -6.74
N PHE A 202 -14.28 -10.54 -7.07
CA PHE A 202 -14.43 -9.10 -6.85
C PHE A 202 -14.28 -8.39 -8.18
N GLN A 203 -15.11 -7.39 -8.41
CA GLN A 203 -15.01 -6.52 -9.57
C GLN A 203 -15.04 -5.07 -9.13
N TYR A 204 -14.26 -4.23 -9.80
CA TYR A 204 -14.30 -2.79 -9.59
C TYR A 204 -13.73 -2.03 -10.79
N SER A 205 -14.05 -0.76 -10.87
CA SER A 205 -13.39 0.15 -11.79
C SER A 205 -12.61 1.22 -11.04
N VAL A 206 -11.51 1.67 -11.65
CA VAL A 206 -10.79 2.87 -11.25
C VAL A 206 -10.61 3.79 -12.45
N THR A 207 -10.84 5.07 -12.24
CA THR A 207 -10.62 6.16 -13.18
C THR A 207 -9.49 7.02 -12.63
N PHE A 208 -8.36 7.00 -13.33
CA PHE A 208 -7.27 7.94 -13.12
C PHE A 208 -7.64 9.26 -13.79
N PHE A 209 -8.02 10.25 -12.99
CA PHE A 209 -8.38 11.56 -13.52
C PHE A 209 -7.17 12.47 -13.64
N ILE A 210 -7.16 13.33 -14.64
CA ILE A 210 -6.13 14.35 -14.84
C ILE A 210 -6.67 15.67 -14.26
N PRO A 211 -6.11 16.18 -13.15
CA PRO A 211 -6.60 17.40 -12.49
C PRO A 211 -6.46 18.67 -13.34
#